data_AF-A0A2H0TF92-F1
#
_entry.id   AF-A0A2H0TF92-F1
#
_cell.length_a   1.000
_cell.length_b   1.000
_cell.length_c   1.000
_cell.angle_alpha   90.00
_cell.angle_beta   90.00
_cell.angle_gamma   90.00
#
_symmetry.space_group_name_H-M   'P 1'
#
loop_
_entity.id
_entity.type
_entity.pdbx_description
1 polymer ?
#
loop_
_entity_poly.entity_id
_entity_poly.type
_entity_poly.pdbx_seq_one_letter_code
_entity_poly.pdbx_strand_id
1 'polypeptide(L)'
;MYRQAHHLVHKIACSLIYFYAACLSPWTLAKFKVAWEEYQQDQVYRHRIRALGLGYAIDAFVKDGTSREYLYSRRVNKDPLTRLQVIFIPWSIPLPAILQTVANQGYFNK
;
A
#
# COMPACT_ATOMS: atom_id res chain seq x y z
N MET A 1 3.74 -30.38 -1.71
CA MET A 1 4.20 -28.97 -1.70
C MET A 1 3.30 -27.98 -2.46
N TYR A 2 2.30 -28.41 -3.26
CA TYR A 2 1.39 -27.50 -4.00
C TYR A 2 0.30 -26.81 -3.15
N ARG A 3 -0.06 -27.33 -1.96
CA ARG A 3 -1.12 -26.77 -1.11
C ARG A 3 -0.74 -25.46 -0.40
N GLN A 4 0.54 -25.24 -0.09
CA GLN A 4 0.98 -24.04 0.63
C GLN A 4 0.94 -22.77 -0.25
N ALA A 5 1.22 -22.91 -1.55
CA ALA A 5 1.16 -21.79 -2.50
C ALA A 5 -0.26 -21.26 -2.68
N HIS A 6 -1.27 -22.14 -2.77
CA HIS A 6 -2.68 -21.75 -2.87
C HIS A 6 -3.19 -21.02 -1.63
N HIS A 7 -2.77 -21.42 -0.43
CA HIS A 7 -3.14 -20.70 0.80
C HIS A 7 -2.54 -19.30 0.86
N LEU A 8 -1.34 -19.11 0.32
CA LEU A 8 -0.66 -17.81 0.30
C LEU A 8 -1.34 -16.86 -0.69
N VAL A 9 -1.66 -17.36 -1.88
CA VAL A 9 -2.41 -16.62 -2.91
C VAL A 9 -3.82 -16.25 -2.43
N HIS A 10 -4.52 -17.17 -1.77
CA HIS A 10 -5.86 -16.93 -1.25
C HIS A 10 -5.84 -15.91 -0.10
N LYS A 11 -4.84 -15.95 0.79
CA LYS A 11 -4.66 -14.94 1.84
C LYS A 11 -4.35 -13.57 1.28
N ILE A 12 -3.51 -13.48 0.25
CA ILE A 12 -3.17 -12.22 -0.42
C ILE A 12 -4.40 -11.66 -1.13
N ALA A 13 -5.16 -12.50 -1.85
CA ALA A 13 -6.40 -12.10 -2.52
C ALA A 13 -7.46 -11.60 -1.52
N CYS A 14 -7.70 -12.32 -0.43
CA CYS A 14 -8.62 -11.87 0.61
C CYS A 14 -8.14 -10.58 1.29
N SER A 15 -6.84 -10.46 1.59
CA SER A 15 -6.27 -9.23 2.16
C SER A 15 -6.41 -8.05 1.19
N LEU A 16 -6.25 -8.28 -0.11
CA LEU A 16 -6.46 -7.27 -1.15
C LEU A 16 -7.92 -6.90 -1.31
N ILE A 17 -8.87 -7.84 -1.19
CA ILE A 17 -10.31 -7.58 -1.25
C ILE A 17 -10.78 -6.79 -0.04
N TYR A 18 -10.36 -7.18 1.18
CA TYR A 18 -10.64 -6.40 2.39
C TYR A 18 -10.00 -5.02 2.34
N PHE A 19 -8.79 -4.93 1.77
CA PHE A 19 -8.10 -3.67 1.53
C PHE A 19 -8.84 -2.80 0.50
N TYR A 20 -9.33 -3.38 -0.60
CA TYR A 20 -10.18 -2.72 -1.59
C TYR A 20 -11.48 -2.20 -0.96
N ALA A 21 -12.13 -3.04 -0.15
CA ALA A 21 -13.37 -2.69 0.55
C ALA A 21 -13.16 -1.58 1.59
N ALA A 22 -12.01 -1.56 2.29
CA ALA A 22 -11.65 -0.50 3.23
C ALA A 22 -11.19 0.80 2.52
N CYS A 23 -10.63 0.70 1.30
CA CYS A 23 -10.16 1.83 0.50
C CYS A 23 -11.26 2.49 -0.36
N LEU A 24 -12.51 2.02 -0.31
CA LEU A 24 -13.63 2.64 -1.03
C LEU A 24 -13.92 4.09 -0.58
N SER A 25 -13.46 4.50 0.61
CA SER A 25 -13.44 5.92 0.98
C SER A 25 -12.23 6.62 0.35
N PRO A 26 -12.43 7.70 -0.43
CA PRO A 26 -11.33 8.43 -1.07
C PRO A 26 -10.28 8.92 -0.06
N TRP A 27 -10.69 9.22 1.18
CA TRP A 27 -9.78 9.63 2.26
C TRP A 27 -8.88 8.49 2.75
N THR A 28 -9.42 7.27 2.89
CA THR A 28 -8.61 6.12 3.28
C THR A 28 -7.59 5.79 2.20
N LEU A 29 -8.00 5.86 0.93
CA LEU A 29 -7.11 5.68 -0.20
C LEU A 29 -6.03 6.78 -0.27
N ALA A 30 -6.41 8.04 -0.02
CA ALA A 30 -5.47 9.16 0.04
C ALA A 30 -4.40 8.96 1.13
N LYS A 31 -4.81 8.62 2.36
CA LYS A 31 -3.87 8.29 3.45
C LYS A 31 -2.95 7.13 3.08
N PHE A 32 -3.48 6.09 2.44
CA PHE A 32 -2.70 4.95 2.01
C PHE A 32 -1.63 5.34 0.97
N LYS A 33 -2.01 6.12 -0.06
CA LYS A 33 -1.08 6.61 -1.10
C LYS A 33 0.06 7.41 -0.49
N VAL A 34 -0.26 8.32 0.44
CA VAL A 34 0.72 9.15 1.16
C VAL A 34 1.66 8.30 2.01
N ALA A 35 1.12 7.35 2.77
CA ALA A 35 1.93 6.43 3.58
C ALA A 35 2.81 5.53 2.72
N TRP A 36 2.32 5.12 1.54
CA TRP A 36 3.06 4.28 0.60
C TRP A 36 4.29 5.00 0.05
N GLU A 37 4.18 6.27 -0.35
CA GLU A 37 5.34 7.04 -0.82
C GLU A 37 6.44 7.14 0.25
N GLU A 38 6.07 7.42 1.51
CA GLU A 38 7.03 7.49 2.61
C GLU A 38 7.64 6.11 2.90
N TYR A 39 6.85 5.03 2.83
CA TYR A 39 7.33 3.67 3.00
C TYR A 39 8.42 3.30 1.98
N GLN A 40 8.28 3.74 0.73
CA GLN A 40 9.27 3.46 -0.32
C GLN A 40 10.65 4.08 -0.04
N GLN A 41 10.66 5.16 0.75
CA GLN A 41 11.89 5.83 1.16
C GLN A 41 12.55 5.15 2.36
N ASP A 42 11.82 4.27 3.07
CA ASP A 42 12.32 3.55 4.24
C ASP A 42 13.33 2.44 3.85
N GLN A 43 14.35 2.25 4.68
CA GLN A 43 15.30 1.15 4.54
C GLN A 43 14.61 -0.21 4.68
N VAL A 44 13.55 -0.29 5.50
CA VAL A 44 12.77 -1.52 5.70
C VAL A 44 12.13 -1.99 4.40
N TYR A 45 11.59 -1.08 3.59
CA TYR A 45 11.03 -1.41 2.28
C TYR A 45 12.09 -1.95 1.32
N ARG A 46 13.24 -1.27 1.23
CA ARG A 46 14.34 -1.71 0.36
C ARG A 46 14.87 -3.09 0.75
N HIS A 47 14.97 -3.35 2.05
CA HIS A 47 15.38 -4.65 2.57
C HIS A 47 14.35 -5.73 2.21
N ARG A 48 13.05 -5.46 2.43
CA ARG A 48 11.96 -6.39 2.10
C ARG A 48 11.91 -6.72 0.60
N ILE A 49 12.06 -5.72 -0.27
CA ILE A 49 12.13 -5.96 -1.71
C ILE A 49 13.34 -6.81 -2.08
N ARG A 50 14.52 -6.51 -1.54
CA ARG A 50 15.74 -7.24 -1.88
C ARG A 50 15.71 -8.69 -1.39
N ALA A 51 15.13 -8.95 -0.22
CA ALA A 51 15.11 -10.27 0.40
C ALA A 51 13.93 -11.15 -0.05
N LEU A 52 12.73 -10.57 -0.20
CA LEU A 52 11.47 -11.31 -0.32
C LEU A 52 10.62 -10.88 -1.52
N GLY A 53 11.06 -9.84 -2.24
CA GLY A 53 10.37 -9.35 -3.43
C GLY A 53 9.21 -8.39 -3.13
N LEU A 54 8.65 -7.85 -4.22
CA LEU A 54 7.65 -6.78 -4.18
C LEU A 54 6.33 -7.22 -3.54
N GLY A 55 5.83 -8.42 -3.88
CA GLY A 55 4.56 -8.94 -3.37
C GLY A 55 4.56 -9.05 -1.84
N TYR A 56 5.67 -9.50 -1.25
CA TYR A 56 5.83 -9.55 0.20
C TYR A 56 5.92 -8.16 0.82
N ALA A 57 6.65 -7.23 0.20
CA ALA A 57 6.76 -5.86 0.70
C ALA A 57 5.41 -5.13 0.73
N ILE A 58 4.55 -5.37 -0.26
CA ILE A 58 3.17 -4.88 -0.32
C ILE A 58 2.32 -5.54 0.76
N ASP A 59 2.32 -6.87 0.85
CA ASP A 59 1.51 -7.60 1.84
C ASP A 59 1.87 -7.19 3.28
N ALA A 60 3.16 -7.03 3.58
CA ALA A 60 3.64 -6.55 4.87
C ALA A 60 3.16 -5.12 5.17
N PHE A 61 3.14 -4.24 4.17
CA PHE A 61 2.62 -2.88 4.33
C PHE A 61 1.09 -2.84 4.49
N VAL A 62 0.37 -3.69 3.76
CA VAL A 62 -1.09 -3.78 3.83
C VAL A 62 -1.54 -4.31 5.18
N LYS A 63 -0.83 -5.28 5.75
CA LYS A 63 -1.14 -5.89 7.06
C LYS A 63 -0.78 -5.00 8.24
N ASP A 64 0.24 -4.17 8.12
CA ASP A 64 0.72 -3.35 9.23
C ASP A 64 0.04 -1.97 9.27
N GLY A 65 -1.14 -1.92 9.90
CA GLY A 65 -1.91 -0.69 10.08
C GLY A 65 -1.17 0.40 10.86
N THR A 66 -0.43 0.01 11.90
CA THR A 66 0.27 0.95 12.78
C THR A 66 1.44 1.62 12.07
N SER A 67 2.24 0.86 11.32
CA SER A 67 3.33 1.43 10.52
C SER A 67 2.78 2.38 9.44
N ARG A 68 1.64 2.07 8.82
CA ARG A 68 1.02 2.98 7.85
C ARG A 68 0.62 4.31 8.47
N GLU A 69 -0.04 4.30 9.62
CA GLU A 69 -0.47 5.54 10.28
C GLU A 69 0.74 6.38 10.73
N TYR A 70 1.80 5.71 11.20
CA TYR A 70 3.08 6.37 11.50
C TYR A 70 3.70 7.03 10.27
N LEU A 71 3.78 6.31 9.15
CA LEU A 71 4.36 6.82 7.90
C LEU A 71 3.53 7.96 7.31
N TYR A 72 2.20 7.84 7.34
CA TYR A 72 1.28 8.92 7.00
C TYR A 72 1.56 10.16 7.86
N SER A 73 1.58 10.00 9.19
CA SER A 73 1.82 11.08 10.15
C SER A 73 3.17 11.76 9.90
N ARG A 74 4.22 10.96 9.65
CA ARG A 74 5.55 11.45 9.32
C ARG A 74 5.55 12.32 8.06
N ARG A 75 4.86 11.87 7.01
CA ARG A 75 4.77 12.60 5.74
C ARG A 75 4.00 13.92 5.88
N VAL A 76 2.84 13.91 6.55
CA VAL A 76 2.04 15.13 6.75
C VAL A 76 2.68 16.13 7.72
N ASN A 77 3.53 15.67 8.64
CA ASN A 77 4.32 16.56 9.51
C ASN A 77 5.49 17.20 8.76
N LYS A 78 6.08 16.51 7.78
CA LYS A 78 7.10 17.07 6.89
C LYS A 78 6.50 18.06 5.88
N ASP A 79 5.32 17.74 5.35
CA ASP A 79 4.60 18.58 4.41
C ASP A 79 3.13 18.77 4.83
N PRO A 80 2.82 19.89 5.51
CA PRO A 80 1.46 20.22 5.91
C PRO A 80 0.49 20.38 4.73
N LEU A 81 0.99 20.71 3.53
CA LEU A 81 0.13 20.84 2.35
C LEU A 81 -0.48 19.48 1.97
N THR A 82 0.30 18.40 2.07
CA THR A 82 -0.19 17.04 1.89
C THR A 82 -1.37 16.74 2.84
N ARG A 83 -1.33 17.23 4.09
CA ARG A 83 -2.44 17.08 5.04
C ARG A 83 -3.72 17.74 4.53
N LEU A 84 -3.60 18.97 4.02
CA LEU A 84 -4.73 19.72 3.48
C LEU A 84 -5.28 19.05 2.21
N GLN A 85 -4.40 18.55 1.33
CA GLN A 85 -4.81 17.81 0.15
C GLN A 85 -5.59 16.54 0.51
N VAL A 86 -5.16 15.78 1.53
CA VAL A 86 -5.89 14.60 2.01
C VAL A 86 -7.27 14.97 2.56
N ILE A 87 -7.40 16.09 3.25
CA ILE A 87 -8.67 16.53 3.86
C ILE A 87 -9.65 17.05 2.80
N PHE A 88 -9.19 17.97 1.94
CA PHE A 88 -10.05 18.73 1.04
C PHE A 88 -10.15 18.14 -0.37
N ILE A 89 -9.08 17.50 -0.88
CA ILE A 89 -8.99 17.04 -2.27
C ILE A 89 -8.32 15.66 -2.36
N PRO A 90 -8.84 14.61 -1.69
CA PRO A 90 -8.17 13.31 -1.56
C PRO A 90 -7.93 12.60 -2.91
N TRP A 91 -8.73 12.88 -3.93
CA TRP A 91 -8.57 12.35 -5.29
C TRP A 91 -7.39 12.94 -6.06
N SER A 92 -6.87 14.10 -5.64
CA SER A 92 -5.71 14.74 -6.29
C SER A 92 -4.39 14.01 -6.04
N ILE A 93 -4.35 13.14 -5.03
CA ILE A 93 -3.13 12.42 -4.67
C ILE A 93 -2.84 11.36 -5.74
N PRO A 94 -1.68 11.43 -6.42
CA PRO A 94 -1.36 10.53 -7.50
C PRO A 94 -1.31 9.08 -7.03
N LEU A 95 -1.66 8.16 -7.93
CA LEU A 95 -1.49 6.74 -7.67
C LEU A 95 0.01 6.41 -7.73
N PRO A 96 0.61 5.79 -6.69
CA PRO A 96 1.99 5.35 -6.75
C PRO A 96 2.24 4.50 -7.99
N ALA A 97 3.32 4.79 -8.72
CA ALA A 97 3.66 4.12 -9.97
C ALA A 97 3.68 2.59 -9.83
N ILE A 98 4.09 2.08 -8.67
CA ILE A 98 4.17 0.65 -8.42
C ILE A 98 2.81 -0.03 -8.25
N LEU A 99 1.78 0.69 -7.78
CA LEU A 99 0.42 0.16 -7.76
C LEU A 99 -0.15 0.10 -9.18
N GLN A 100 0.26 1.02 -10.06
CA GLN A 100 -0.07 0.92 -11.49
C GLN A 100 0.63 -0.28 -12.12
N THR A 101 1.91 -0.53 -11.79
CA THR A 101 2.64 -1.71 -12.25
C THR A 101 1.99 -3.01 -11.75
N VAL A 102 1.60 -3.08 -10.47
CA VAL A 102 0.93 -4.25 -9.89
C VAL A 102 -0.46 -4.46 -10.49
N ALA A 103 -1.22 -3.39 -10.74
CA ALA A 103 -2.50 -3.46 -11.44
C ALA A 103 -2.34 -3.95 -12.89
N ASN A 104 -1.33 -3.44 -13.60
CA ASN A 104 -1.07 -3.77 -15.00
C ASN A 104 -0.39 -5.14 -15.21
N GLN A 105 0.37 -5.64 -14.22
CA GLN A 105 1.08 -6.93 -14.31
C GLN A 105 0.23 -8.15 -13.93
N GLY A 106 -1.07 -8.00 -13.66
CA GLY A 106 -1.97 -9.15 -13.59
C GLY A 106 -2.03 -9.85 -12.23
N TYR A 107 -2.51 -9.15 -11.21
CA TYR A 107 -3.23 -9.80 -10.09
C TYR A 107 -4.73 -10.02 -10.38
N PHE A 108 -5.24 -9.54 -11.53
CA PHE A 108 -6.63 -9.72 -11.99
C PHE A 108 -6.79 -10.69 -13.18
N ASN A 109 -5.73 -11.39 -13.58
CA ASN A 109 -5.83 -12.36 -14.68
C ASN A 109 -5.11 -13.66 -14.32
N LYS A 110 -5.74 -14.44 -13.43
CA LYS A 110 -5.68 -15.91 -13.37
C LYS A 110 -6.74 -16.45 -12.44
#